data_AF-A0A7C6CQ96-F1
#
_entry.id   AF-A0A7C6CQ96-F1
#
_cell.length_a   1.000
_cell.length_b   1.000
_cell.length_c   1.000
_cell.angle_alpha   90.00
_cell.angle_beta   90.00
_cell.angle_gamma   90.00
#
_symmetry.space_group_name_H-M   'P 1'
#
loop_
_entity.id
_entity.type
_entity.pdbx_description
1 polymer ?
#
loop_
_entity_poly.entity_id
_entity_poly.type
_entity_poly.pdbx_seq_one_letter_code
_entity_poly.pdbx_strand_id
1 'polypeptide(L)'
;MTLTYELRNFLDGEGRLKIYPAKQKYKILSLFYLASKFKAGRIYTEKEVNLILNQWHTFGDWAMLRRELYDKGFLCRKPDCTAYWLEEKQPTISSFGL
;
A
#
# COMPACT_ATOMS: atom_id res chain seq x y z
N MET A 1 8.72 -6.77 -16.25
CA MET A 1 7.52 -5.92 -16.31
C MET A 1 7.40 -5.16 -14.98
N THR A 2 7.10 -3.87 -14.99
CA THR A 2 7.02 -3.03 -13.78
C THR A 2 5.61 -3.11 -13.15
N LEU A 3 5.50 -2.85 -11.84
CA LEU A 3 4.21 -2.83 -11.11
C LEU A 3 3.18 -1.90 -11.79
N THR A 4 3.63 -0.75 -12.29
CA THR A 4 2.79 0.22 -12.99
C THR A 4 2.18 -0.33 -14.28
N TYR A 5 2.90 -1.21 -14.99
CA TYR A 5 2.38 -1.85 -16.20
C TYR A 5 1.26 -2.84 -15.88
N GLU A 6 1.43 -3.69 -14.86
CA GLU A 6 0.41 -4.64 -14.42
C GLU A 6 -0.85 -3.93 -13.88
N LEU A 7 -0.67 -2.76 -13.27
CA LEU A 7 -1.75 -1.98 -12.67
C LEU A 7 -2.37 -0.93 -13.60
N ARG A 8 -1.95 -0.82 -14.87
CA ARG A 8 -2.36 0.26 -15.78
C ARG A 8 -3.88 0.50 -15.85
N ASN A 9 -4.69 -0.55 -15.75
CA ASN A 9 -6.15 -0.46 -15.81
C ASN A 9 -6.77 0.07 -14.50
N PHE A 10 -6.03 0.00 -13.39
CA PHE A 10 -6.43 0.42 -12.05
C PHE A 10 -5.84 1.78 -11.64
N LEU A 11 -4.98 2.36 -12.46
CA LEU A 11 -4.42 3.70 -12.25
C LEU A 11 -5.20 4.76 -13.05
N ASP A 12 -5.24 5.99 -12.52
CA ASP A 12 -5.68 7.18 -13.26
C ASP A 12 -4.54 7.81 -14.07
N GLY A 13 -4.81 8.93 -14.75
CA GLY A 13 -3.81 9.65 -15.55
C GLY A 13 -2.65 10.22 -14.74
N GLU A 14 -2.79 10.36 -13.42
CA GLU A 14 -1.76 10.83 -12.50
C GLU A 14 -1.03 9.66 -11.79
N GLY A 15 -1.39 8.41 -12.12
CA GLY A 15 -0.80 7.22 -11.51
C GLY A 15 -1.34 6.90 -10.12
N ARG A 16 -2.51 7.40 -9.73
CA ARG A 16 -3.18 7.06 -8.46
C ARG A 16 -4.11 5.87 -8.65
N LEU A 17 -4.26 5.05 -7.61
CA LEU A 17 -5.21 3.94 -7.64
C LEU A 17 -6.65 4.46 -7.67
N LYS A 18 -7.33 4.31 -8.80
CA LYS A 18 -8.72 4.77 -8.98
C LYS A 18 -9.77 3.77 -8.48
N ILE A 19 -9.38 2.51 -8.34
CA ILE A 19 -10.23 1.43 -7.86
C ILE A 19 -9.37 0.41 -7.13
N TYR A 20 -9.91 -0.19 -6.06
CA TYR A 20 -9.28 -1.33 -5.43
C TYR A 20 -9.67 -2.63 -6.15
N PRO A 21 -8.73 -3.38 -6.75
CA PRO A 21 -9.06 -4.55 -7.56
C PRO A 21 -9.76 -5.66 -6.75
N ALA A 22 -10.68 -6.40 -7.37
CA ALA A 22 -11.32 -7.55 -6.71
C ALA A 22 -10.42 -8.79 -6.64
N LYS A 23 -9.59 -9.03 -7.68
CA LYS A 23 -8.73 -10.22 -7.76
C LYS A 23 -7.52 -10.09 -6.84
N GLN A 24 -7.22 -11.17 -6.12
CA GLN A 24 -6.14 -11.21 -5.12
C GLN A 24 -4.77 -10.79 -5.68
N LYS A 25 -4.40 -11.26 -6.89
CA LYS A 25 -3.15 -10.86 -7.56
C LYS A 25 -3.01 -9.33 -7.60
N TYR A 26 -4.02 -8.64 -8.12
CA TYR A 26 -3.98 -7.20 -8.32
C TYR A 26 -4.11 -6.42 -7.00
N LYS A 27 -4.79 -6.97 -5.98
CA LYS A 27 -4.77 -6.40 -4.62
C LYS A 27 -3.35 -6.36 -4.08
N ILE A 28 -2.65 -7.50 -4.09
CA ILE A 28 -1.28 -7.60 -3.62
C ILE A 28 -0.36 -6.65 -4.40
N LEU A 29 -0.46 -6.61 -5.73
CA LEU A 29 0.31 -5.65 -6.55
C LEU A 29 0.00 -4.19 -6.19
N SER A 30 -1.26 -3.86 -5.87
CA SER A 30 -1.67 -2.53 -5.41
C SER A 30 -1.03 -2.18 -4.06
N LEU A 31 -0.92 -3.15 -3.15
CA LEU A 31 -0.22 -2.96 -1.87
C LEU A 31 1.28 -2.76 -2.05
N PHE A 32 1.94 -3.54 -2.93
CA PHE A 32 3.33 -3.27 -3.33
C PHE A 32 3.50 -1.87 -3.89
N TYR A 33 2.58 -1.45 -4.75
CA TYR A 33 2.60 -0.11 -5.34
C TYR A 33 2.48 0.99 -4.27
N LEU A 34 1.57 0.85 -3.32
CA LEU A 34 1.38 1.81 -2.22
C LEU A 34 2.55 1.80 -1.23
N ALA A 35 3.07 0.62 -0.87
CA ALA A 35 4.23 0.46 0.00
C ALA A 35 5.46 1.18 -0.56
N SER A 36 5.64 1.17 -1.90
CA SER A 36 6.74 1.89 -2.56
C SER A 36 6.73 3.41 -2.36
N LYS A 37 5.62 3.99 -1.87
CA LYS A 37 5.49 5.43 -1.62
C LYS A 37 5.99 5.84 -0.24
N PHE A 38 6.29 4.87 0.62
CA PHE A 38 6.89 5.09 1.92
C PHE A 38 8.41 4.99 1.81
N LYS A 39 9.12 5.80 2.59
CA LYS A 39 10.59 5.73 2.76
C LYS A 39 10.96 4.72 3.83
N ALA A 40 11.92 3.84 3.53
CA ALA A 40 12.49 2.90 4.48
C ALA A 40 13.19 3.62 5.65
N GLY A 41 13.17 3.03 6.85
CA GLY A 41 13.77 3.59 8.06
C GLY A 41 13.07 4.83 8.63
N ARG A 42 12.00 5.33 8.00
CA ARG A 42 11.21 6.46 8.53
C ARG A 42 9.99 5.95 9.30
N ILE A 43 9.77 6.56 10.46
CA ILE A 43 8.55 6.43 11.24
C ILE A 43 7.57 7.53 10.81
N TYR A 44 6.33 7.13 10.59
CA TYR A 44 5.21 7.98 10.22
C TYR A 44 4.15 7.94 11.31
N THR A 45 3.54 9.08 11.60
CA THR A 45 2.30 9.14 12.36
C THR A 45 1.13 8.57 11.54
N GLU A 46 0.05 8.17 12.20
CA GLU A 46 -1.20 7.81 11.52
C GLU A 46 -1.63 8.88 10.51
N LYS A 47 -1.55 10.16 10.87
CA LYS A 47 -1.94 11.27 10.01
C LYS A 47 -1.08 11.32 8.74
N GLU A 48 0.23 11.15 8.86
CA GLU A 48 1.13 11.10 7.69
C GLU A 48 0.84 9.91 6.79
N VAL A 49 0.58 8.72 7.35
CA VAL A 49 0.18 7.55 6.56
C VAL A 49 -1.12 7.83 5.80
N ASN A 50 -2.13 8.38 6.47
CA ASN A 50 -3.40 8.72 5.85
C ASN A 50 -3.21 9.73 4.72
N LEU A 51 -2.36 10.75 4.90
CA LEU A 51 -2.03 11.73 3.87
C LEU A 51 -1.34 11.09 2.66
N ILE A 52 -0.35 10.21 2.88
CA ILE A 52 0.33 9.49 1.80
C ILE A 52 -0.68 8.65 1.02
N LEU A 53 -1.50 7.86 1.72
CA LEU A 53 -2.50 7.03 1.05
C LEU A 53 -3.48 7.89 0.25
N ASN A 54 -4.02 8.96 0.83
CA ASN A 54 -4.92 9.91 0.16
C ASN A 54 -4.32 10.55 -1.10
N GLN A 55 -3.01 10.71 -1.19
CA GLN A 55 -2.36 11.23 -2.40
C GLN A 55 -2.27 10.17 -3.51
N TRP A 56 -2.27 8.89 -3.17
CA TRP A 56 -2.03 7.78 -4.11
C TRP A 56 -3.25 6.92 -4.43
N HIS A 57 -4.45 7.30 -3.95
CA HIS A 57 -5.71 6.66 -4.34
C HIS A 57 -6.86 7.68 -4.43
N THR A 58 -7.94 7.36 -5.15
CA THR A 58 -9.08 8.28 -5.36
C THR A 58 -10.42 7.74 -4.87
N PHE A 59 -10.48 6.51 -4.36
CA PHE A 59 -11.74 5.86 -3.94
C PHE A 59 -12.12 6.10 -2.47
N GLY A 60 -11.32 6.86 -1.72
CA GLY A 60 -11.70 7.39 -0.40
C GLY A 60 -11.55 6.45 0.80
N ASP A 61 -10.99 5.24 0.62
CA ASP A 61 -10.84 4.25 1.70
C ASP A 61 -9.37 4.06 2.13
N TRP A 62 -8.72 5.14 2.58
CA TRP A 62 -7.34 5.06 3.12
C TRP A 62 -7.23 4.16 4.35
N ALA A 63 -8.28 4.10 5.18
CA ALA A 63 -8.30 3.27 6.38
C ALA A 63 -8.24 1.78 6.04
N MET A 64 -8.92 1.35 4.97
CA MET A 64 -8.84 -0.01 4.45
C MET A 64 -7.42 -0.32 3.96
N LEU A 65 -6.83 0.56 3.15
CA LEU A 65 -5.47 0.39 2.63
C LEU A 65 -4.43 0.29 3.74
N ARG A 66 -4.53 1.14 4.76
CA ARG A 66 -3.64 1.10 5.93
C ARG A 66 -3.73 -0.24 6.67
N ARG A 67 -4.94 -0.78 6.84
CA ARG A 67 -5.16 -2.08 7.47
C ARG A 67 -4.56 -3.20 6.63
N GLU A 68 -4.82 -3.21 5.33
CA GLU A 68 -4.27 -4.23 4.42
C GLU A 68 -2.74 -4.19 4.35
N LEU A 69 -2.13 -3.00 4.32
CA LEU A 69 -0.67 -2.85 4.35
C LEU A 69 -0.06 -3.44 5.62
N TYR A 70 -0.73 -3.25 6.76
CA TYR A 70 -0.31 -3.86 8.03
C TYR A 70 -0.55 -5.38 8.05
N ASP A 71 -1.77 -5.83 7.74
CA ASP A 71 -2.17 -7.24 7.79
C ASP A 71 -1.37 -8.13 6.82
N LYS A 72 -0.88 -7.55 5.72
CA LYS A 72 -0.04 -8.25 4.73
C LYS A 72 1.47 -8.06 4.97
N GLY A 73 1.87 -7.38 6.03
CA GLY A 73 3.28 -7.25 6.44
C GLY A 73 4.11 -6.26 5.63
N PHE A 74 3.49 -5.31 4.92
CA PHE A 74 4.23 -4.22 4.26
C PHE A 74 4.63 -3.14 5.27
N LEU A 75 3.72 -2.83 6.20
CA LEU A 75 3.92 -1.86 7.27
C LEU A 75 3.86 -2.55 8.63
N CYS A 76 4.70 -2.10 9.55
CA CYS A 76 4.50 -2.32 10.97
C CYS A 76 3.76 -1.13 11.58
N ARG A 77 3.22 -1.32 12.79
CA ARG A 77 2.67 -0.22 13.58
C ARG A 77 2.86 -0.46 15.07
N LYS A 78 2.81 0.61 15.86
CA LYS A 78 2.66 0.51 17.31
C LYS A 78 1.26 -0.03 17.67
N PRO A 79 1.11 -0.77 18.79
CA PRO A 79 -0.19 -1.26 19.25
C PRO A 79 -1.23 -0.14 19.45
N ASP A 80 -0.77 1.05 19.84
CA ASP A 80 -1.61 2.24 20.03
C ASP A 80 -1.97 2.97 18.72
N CYS A 81 -1.55 2.44 17.56
CA CYS A 81 -1.75 3.03 16.23
C CYS A 81 -1.13 4.43 16.02
N THR A 82 -0.29 4.90 16.94
CA THR A 82 0.27 6.27 16.85
C THR A 82 1.38 6.38 15.81
N ALA A 83 2.05 5.27 15.51
CA ALA A 83 3.20 5.22 14.61
C ALA A 83 3.17 3.99 13.70
N TYR A 84 3.68 4.19 12.48
CA TYR A 84 3.79 3.22 11.39
C TYR A 84 5.16 3.33 10.73
N TRP A 85 5.69 2.25 10.20
CA TRP A 85 6.93 2.24 9.41
C TRP A 85 6.92 1.10 8.40
N LEU A 86 7.75 1.21 7.35
CA LEU A 86 7.97 0.09 6.44
C LEU A 86 8.68 -1.04 7.16
N GLU A 87 8.18 -2.26 6.96
CA GLU A 87 8.84 -3.47 7.43
C GLU A 87 10.22 -3.62 6.76
N GLU A 88 11.23 -4.02 7.53
CA GLU A 88 12.61 -4.16 7.01
C GLU A 88 12.66 -5.25 5.93
N LYS A 89 11.89 -6.33 6.15
CA LYS A 89 11.72 -7.42 5.20
C LYS A 89 10.35 -7.34 4.53
N GLN A 90 10.31 -6.69 3.38
CA GLN A 90 9.10 -6.64 2.56
C GLN A 90 8.67 -8.04 2.11
N PRO A 91 7.36 -8.34 2.07
CA PRO A 91 6.86 -9.60 1.56
C PRO A 91 7.21 -9.74 0.08
N THR A 92 7.15 -10.96 -0.43
CA THR A 92 7.38 -11.26 -1.86
C THR A 92 6.06 -11.66 -2.52
N ILE A 93 5.99 -11.63 -3.85
CA ILE A 93 4.79 -12.10 -4.56
C ILE A 93 4.55 -13.59 -4.23
N SER A 94 5.62 -14.39 -4.20
CA SER A 94 5.57 -15.82 -3.89
C SER A 94 5.09 -16.12 -2.47
N SER A 95 5.32 -15.22 -1.49
CA SER A 95 4.78 -15.41 -0.13
C SER A 95 3.24 -15.33 -0.06
N PHE A 96 2.57 -14.85 -1.11
CA PHE A 96 1.11 -14.83 -1.21
C PHE A 96 0.55 -15.96 -2.09
N GLY A 97 1.37 -16.93 -2.51
CA GLY A 97 0.96 -18.00 -3.42
C GLY A 97 0.64 -17.51 -4.83
N LEU A 98 1.29 -16.41 -5.24
CA LEU A 98 1.13 -15.75 -6.54
C LEU A 98 2.39 -15.90 -7.40
#